data_AF-A0A9P6HLK3-F1
#
_entry.id   AF-A0A9P6HLK3-F1
#
_cell.length_a   1.000
_cell.length_b   1.000
_cell.length_c   1.000
_cell.angle_alpha   90.00
_cell.angle_beta   90.00
_cell.angle_gamma   90.00
#
_symmetry.space_group_name_H-M   'P 1'
#
loop_
_entity.id
_entity.type
_entity.pdbx_description
1 polymer ?
#
loop_
_entity_poly.entity_id
_entity_poly.type
_entity_poly.pdbx_seq_one_letter_code
_entity_poly.pdbx_strand_id
1 'polypeptide(L)'
;MENTLTRLISLVAHTNRADKCTFVGDSAAEAGCLDPILLLYIIGVFVLGLISPSDTIPKLGTGNAASSAWVIAIQRAGIKVFPHIANACFLISAWSAGSFDLYTPSRGLYGLTKIKQAPKIFTRTNSKGTPIYSLAVSAALAGLFYLVVSESSNTIFAWFSNMSSVTGMFTWLRICMTGIRFRQGLKAQGISSEHLPW
;
A
#
# COMPACT_ATOMS: atom_id res chain seq x y z
N MET A 1 34.10 -23.23 -24.57
CA MET A 1 33.21 -22.08 -24.28
C MET A 1 31.73 -22.43 -24.32
N GLU A 2 31.30 -23.44 -25.07
CA GLU A 2 29.87 -23.83 -25.17
C GLU A 2 29.28 -24.38 -23.85
N ASN A 3 30.03 -25.16 -23.07
CA ASN A 3 29.52 -25.76 -21.83
C ASN A 3 29.14 -24.77 -20.72
N THR A 4 29.73 -23.57 -20.69
CA THR A 4 29.42 -22.54 -19.68
C THR A 4 28.14 -21.77 -20.03
N LEU A 5 27.90 -21.58 -21.32
CA LEU A 5 26.72 -20.87 -21.83
C LEU A 5 25.46 -21.70 -21.67
N THR A 6 25.53 -23.01 -21.92
CA THR A 6 24.41 -23.94 -21.71
C THR A 6 24.03 -24.05 -20.23
N ARG A 7 25.02 -24.02 -19.33
CA ARG A 7 24.78 -24.00 -17.87
C ARG A 7 24.16 -22.69 -17.41
N LEU A 8 24.54 -21.54 -17.97
CA LEU A 8 23.92 -20.25 -17.64
C LEU A 8 22.46 -20.18 -18.10
N ILE A 9 22.16 -20.70 -19.29
CA ILE A 9 20.78 -20.75 -19.81
C ILE A 9 19.92 -21.71 -18.97
N SER A 10 20.44 -22.87 -18.57
CA SER A 10 19.68 -23.79 -17.72
C SER A 10 19.46 -23.24 -16.32
N LEU A 11 20.42 -22.47 -15.77
CA LEU A 11 20.31 -21.89 -14.43
C LEU A 11 19.28 -20.74 -14.41
N VAL A 12 19.26 -19.89 -15.45
CA VAL A 12 18.23 -18.86 -15.65
C VAL A 12 16.84 -19.48 -15.87
N ALA A 13 16.76 -20.58 -16.62
CA ALA A 13 15.49 -21.29 -16.85
C ALA A 13 14.94 -21.94 -15.58
N HIS A 14 15.80 -22.37 -14.65
CA HIS A 14 15.39 -22.92 -13.36
C HIS A 14 14.91 -21.84 -12.37
N THR A 15 15.58 -20.69 -12.30
CA THR A 15 15.11 -19.56 -11.47
C THR A 15 13.77 -19.01 -11.94
N ASN A 16 13.57 -18.83 -13.25
CA ASN A 16 12.28 -18.38 -13.79
C ASN A 16 11.14 -19.37 -13.54
N ARG A 17 11.44 -20.67 -13.39
CA ARG A 17 10.42 -21.70 -13.13
C ARG A 17 10.01 -21.75 -11.66
N ALA A 18 10.94 -21.44 -10.75
CA ALA A 18 10.65 -21.36 -9.31
C ALA A 18 9.74 -20.16 -8.98
N ASP A 19 9.98 -19.01 -9.61
CA ASP A 19 9.16 -17.81 -9.42
C ASP A 19 7.72 -18.02 -9.93
N LYS A 20 7.53 -18.70 -11.07
CA LYS A 20 6.19 -19.07 -11.59
C LYS A 20 5.37 -19.89 -10.59
N CYS A 21 5.98 -20.85 -9.91
CA CYS A 21 5.28 -21.70 -8.94
C CYS A 21 4.88 -20.96 -7.66
N THR A 22 5.59 -19.88 -7.29
CA THR A 22 5.22 -19.04 -6.14
C THR A 22 4.03 -18.15 -6.46
N PHE A 23 4.03 -17.48 -7.62
CA PHE A 23 2.93 -16.60 -8.03
C PHE A 23 1.62 -17.35 -8.34
N VAL A 24 1.69 -18.55 -8.93
CA VAL A 24 0.49 -19.36 -9.22
C VAL A 24 -0.04 -20.07 -7.96
N GLY A 25 0.84 -20.41 -7.02
CA GLY A 25 0.46 -20.99 -5.73
C GLY A 25 -0.36 -20.04 -4.85
N ASP A 26 -0.05 -18.74 -4.88
CA ASP A 26 -0.80 -17.72 -4.13
C ASP A 26 -2.22 -17.52 -4.68
N SER A 27 -2.40 -17.46 -6.00
CA SER A 27 -3.72 -17.14 -6.58
C SER A 27 -4.77 -18.26 -6.40
N ALA A 28 -4.35 -19.53 -6.25
CA ALA A 28 -5.24 -20.64 -5.92
C ALA A 28 -5.49 -20.81 -4.40
N ALA A 29 -4.56 -20.32 -3.56
CA ALA A 29 -4.74 -20.29 -2.10
C ALA A 29 -5.67 -19.14 -1.65
N GLU A 30 -5.70 -18.02 -2.39
CA GLU A 30 -6.57 -16.86 -2.14
C GLU A 30 -8.08 -17.15 -2.33
N ALA A 31 -8.46 -18.14 -3.13
CA ALA A 31 -9.88 -18.43 -3.39
C ALA A 31 -10.56 -19.26 -2.28
N GLY A 32 -9.79 -19.97 -1.43
CA GLY A 32 -10.32 -20.85 -0.38
C GLY A 32 -10.09 -20.36 1.05
N CYS A 33 -9.23 -19.36 1.24
CA CYS A 33 -8.90 -18.78 2.52
C CYS A 33 -9.37 -17.33 2.51
N LEU A 34 -10.43 -17.00 3.26
CA LEU A 34 -10.74 -15.60 3.57
C LEU A 34 -9.44 -14.92 4.00
N ASP A 35 -8.99 -13.90 3.27
CA ASP A 35 -7.78 -13.17 3.62
C ASP A 35 -7.78 -12.90 5.13
N PRO A 36 -6.69 -13.18 5.87
CA PRO A 36 -6.63 -12.94 7.31
C PRO A 36 -7.06 -11.54 7.71
N ILE A 37 -6.91 -10.58 6.79
CA ILE A 37 -7.39 -9.20 6.90
C ILE A 37 -8.92 -9.13 6.87
N LEU A 38 -9.59 -9.77 5.90
CA LEU A 38 -11.05 -9.83 5.82
C LEU A 38 -11.64 -10.53 7.05
N LEU A 39 -11.03 -11.64 7.49
CA LEU A 39 -11.45 -12.37 8.68
C LEU A 39 -11.35 -11.49 9.94
N LEU A 40 -10.23 -10.78 10.12
CA LEU A 40 -10.03 -9.83 11.22
C LEU A 40 -11.09 -8.73 11.22
N TYR A 41 -11.42 -8.17 10.05
CA TYR A 41 -12.43 -7.12 9.92
C TYR A 41 -13.83 -7.60 10.29
N ILE A 42 -14.26 -8.76 9.77
CA ILE A 42 -15.61 -9.31 10.02
C ILE A 42 -15.76 -9.68 11.51
N ILE A 43 -14.81 -10.43 12.06
CA ILE A 43 -14.84 -10.85 13.47
C ILE A 43 -14.72 -9.64 14.39
N GLY A 44 -13.82 -8.69 14.06
CA GLY A 44 -13.60 -7.49 14.88
C GLY A 44 -14.85 -6.61 14.97
N VAL A 45 -15.52 -6.34 13.86
CA VAL A 45 -16.77 -5.56 13.85
C VAL A 45 -17.91 -6.30 14.55
N PHE A 46 -17.99 -7.63 14.38
CA PHE A 46 -18.99 -8.45 15.07
C PHE A 46 -18.84 -8.38 16.59
N VAL A 47 -17.63 -8.57 17.12
CA VAL A 47 -17.34 -8.48 18.56
C VAL A 47 -17.61 -7.07 19.10
N LEU A 48 -17.24 -6.02 18.37
CA LEU A 48 -17.58 -4.64 18.73
C LEU A 48 -19.08 -4.38 18.79
N GLY A 49 -19.83 -4.92 17.83
CA GLY A 49 -21.29 -4.82 17.79
C GLY A 49 -21.98 -5.49 18.98
N LEU A 50 -21.41 -6.59 19.49
CA LEU A 50 -21.93 -7.27 20.69
C LEU A 50 -21.64 -6.53 22.00
N ILE A 51 -20.50 -5.81 22.08
CA ILE A 51 -20.08 -5.12 23.31
C ILE A 51 -20.73 -3.73 23.45
N SER A 52 -21.08 -3.08 22.34
CA SER A 52 -21.56 -1.70 22.34
C SER A 52 -23.02 -1.58 21.89
N PRO A 53 -23.98 -1.36 22.80
CA PRO A 53 -25.38 -1.09 22.41
C PRO A 53 -25.50 0.17 21.55
N SER A 54 -26.34 0.10 20.52
CA SER A 54 -26.58 1.15 19.50
C SER A 54 -26.94 2.53 20.05
N ASP A 55 -27.49 2.57 21.26
CA ASP A 55 -28.17 3.76 21.79
C ASP A 55 -27.24 4.75 22.49
N THR A 56 -26.03 4.32 22.85
CA THR A 56 -25.07 5.10 23.67
C THR A 56 -23.73 5.32 22.98
N ILE A 57 -23.64 5.01 21.69
CA ILE A 57 -22.42 5.26 20.93
C ILE A 57 -22.37 6.77 20.64
N PRO A 58 -21.38 7.52 21.17
CA PRO A 58 -21.15 8.87 20.69
C PRO A 58 -20.96 8.77 19.19
N LYS A 59 -21.79 9.47 18.41
CA LYS A 59 -21.82 9.41 16.93
C LYS A 59 -20.41 9.16 16.40
N LEU A 60 -20.16 7.95 15.89
CA LEU A 60 -18.91 7.62 15.21
C LEU A 60 -18.71 8.67 14.13
N GLY A 61 -17.79 9.62 14.35
CA GLY A 61 -17.66 10.79 13.48
C GLY A 61 -17.45 12.14 14.16
N THR A 62 -17.22 12.20 15.48
CA THR A 62 -16.87 13.47 16.16
C THR A 62 -15.37 13.78 16.22
N GLY A 63 -14.53 13.09 15.44
CA GLY A 63 -13.22 13.63 15.01
C GLY A 63 -12.02 13.42 15.94
N ASN A 64 -12.17 12.79 17.11
CA ASN A 64 -11.05 12.49 18.00
C ASN A 64 -10.69 11.00 18.01
N ALA A 65 -9.39 10.67 17.98
CA ALA A 65 -8.88 9.29 18.14
C ALA A 65 -9.36 8.62 19.45
N ALA A 66 -9.72 9.43 20.45
CA ALA A 66 -10.33 8.98 21.70
C ALA A 66 -11.77 8.44 21.55
N SER A 67 -12.44 8.69 20.43
CA SER A 67 -13.81 8.24 20.13
C SER A 67 -13.85 6.92 19.34
N SER A 68 -12.73 6.22 19.22
CA SER A 68 -12.69 4.89 18.58
C SER A 68 -13.54 3.89 19.36
N ALA A 69 -14.35 3.10 18.66
CA ALA A 69 -15.24 2.09 19.25
C ALA A 69 -14.49 1.09 20.15
N TRP A 70 -13.25 0.73 19.77
CA TRP A 70 -12.37 -0.11 20.58
C TRP A 70 -11.95 0.55 21.89
N VAL A 71 -11.62 1.85 21.84
CA VAL A 71 -11.21 2.62 23.02
C VAL A 71 -12.42 2.81 23.96
N ILE A 72 -13.60 3.08 23.41
CA ILE A 72 -14.85 3.24 24.17
C ILE A 72 -15.26 1.92 24.84
N ALA A 73 -15.17 0.80 24.13
CA ALA A 73 -15.46 -0.53 24.68
C ALA A 73 -14.58 -0.85 25.91
N ILE A 74 -13.31 -0.47 25.85
CA ILE A 74 -12.34 -0.75 26.92
C ILE A 74 -12.48 0.24 28.08
N GLN A 75 -12.86 1.49 27.80
CA GLN A 75 -13.19 2.44 28.85
C GLN A 75 -14.42 2.01 29.66
N ARG A 76 -15.41 1.38 29.02
CA ARG A 76 -16.55 0.73 29.70
C ARG A 76 -16.14 -0.48 30.52
N ALA A 77 -15.10 -1.21 30.11
CA ALA A 77 -14.52 -2.31 30.88
C ALA A 77 -13.72 -1.86 32.14
N GLY A 78 -13.57 -0.55 32.37
CA GLY A 78 -13.02 0.01 33.63
C GLY A 78 -11.48 0.06 33.72
N ILE A 79 -10.75 -0.29 32.66
CA ILE A 79 -9.28 -0.31 32.64
C ILE A 79 -8.73 1.05 32.20
N LYS A 80 -8.29 1.88 33.15
CA LYS A 80 -7.89 3.27 32.91
C LYS A 80 -6.58 3.46 32.11
N VAL A 81 -5.65 2.50 32.17
CA VAL A 81 -4.31 2.64 31.54
C VAL A 81 -4.31 2.21 30.07
N PHE A 82 -5.18 1.27 29.70
CA PHE A 82 -5.19 0.66 28.37
C PHE A 82 -5.40 1.65 27.21
N PRO A 83 -6.30 2.64 27.29
CA PRO A 83 -6.50 3.62 26.21
C PRO A 83 -5.23 4.35 25.79
N HIS A 84 -4.34 4.65 26.74
CA HIS A 84 -3.07 5.34 26.46
C HIS A 84 -2.08 4.45 25.70
N ILE A 85 -1.99 3.17 26.07
CA ILE A 85 -1.13 2.19 25.37
C ILE A 85 -1.63 1.95 23.94
N ALA A 86 -2.95 1.81 23.76
CA ALA A 86 -3.55 1.64 22.45
C ALA A 86 -3.30 2.86 21.54
N ASN A 87 -3.49 4.08 22.06
CA ASN A 87 -3.22 5.31 21.32
C ASN A 87 -1.73 5.45 20.95
N ALA A 88 -0.81 5.09 21.86
CA ALA A 88 0.62 5.07 21.55
C ALA A 88 0.96 4.06 20.43
N CYS A 89 0.37 2.86 20.47
CA CYS A 89 0.53 1.85 19.43
C CYS A 89 0.03 2.34 18.05
N PHE A 90 -1.12 3.03 18.02
CA PHE A 90 -1.65 3.61 16.78
C PHE A 90 -0.74 4.70 16.22
N LEU A 91 -0.17 5.57 17.08
CA LEU A 91 0.77 6.60 16.63
C LEU A 91 2.07 6.01 16.07
N ILE A 92 2.62 4.98 16.72
CA ILE A 92 3.82 4.28 16.22
C ILE A 92 3.54 3.59 14.88
N SER A 93 2.38 2.94 14.76
CA SER A 93 1.96 2.28 13.52
C SER A 93 1.77 3.30 12.38
N ALA A 94 1.11 4.42 12.67
CA ALA A 94 0.90 5.50 11.70
C ALA A 94 2.23 6.13 11.26
N TRP A 95 3.17 6.32 12.17
CA TRP A 95 4.52 6.82 11.87
C TRP A 95 5.29 5.87 10.93
N SER A 96 5.21 4.57 11.20
CA SER A 96 5.83 3.53 10.38
C SER A 96 5.26 3.53 8.97
N ALA A 97 3.92 3.52 8.84
CA ALA A 97 3.23 3.58 7.55
C ALA A 97 3.58 4.87 6.78
N GLY A 98 3.55 6.04 7.44
CA GLY A 98 3.88 7.32 6.79
C GLY A 98 5.33 7.39 6.28
N SER A 99 6.27 6.74 6.99
CA SER A 99 7.66 6.65 6.53
C SER A 99 7.79 5.81 5.25
N PHE A 100 7.01 4.73 5.14
CA PHE A 100 6.95 3.90 3.94
C PHE A 100 6.29 4.66 2.76
N ASP A 101 5.23 5.42 3.03
CA ASP A 101 4.50 6.18 2.01
C ASP A 101 5.34 7.31 1.39
N LEU A 102 6.33 7.85 2.10
CA LEU A 102 7.31 8.80 1.53
C LEU A 102 8.39 8.09 0.68
N TYR A 103 8.72 6.86 1.05
CA TYR A 103 9.80 6.11 0.44
C TYR A 103 9.43 5.48 -0.92
N THR A 104 8.23 4.90 -1.01
CA THR A 104 7.71 4.27 -2.23
C THR A 104 7.69 5.20 -3.46
N PRO A 105 7.08 6.39 -3.41
CA PRO A 105 7.04 7.31 -4.55
C PRO A 105 8.43 7.84 -4.91
N SER A 106 9.31 8.03 -3.92
CA SER A 106 10.70 8.46 -4.15
C SER A 106 11.47 7.49 -5.04
N ARG A 107 11.27 6.18 -4.83
CA ARG A 107 11.85 5.12 -5.66
C ARG A 107 11.17 5.00 -7.03
N GLY A 108 9.84 5.16 -7.07
CA GLY A 108 9.09 5.22 -8.33
C GLY A 108 9.62 6.34 -9.24
N LEU A 109 9.80 7.54 -8.69
CA LEU A 109 10.34 8.69 -9.42
C LEU A 109 11.79 8.45 -9.87
N TYR A 110 12.64 7.86 -9.02
CA TYR A 110 13.99 7.47 -9.42
C TYR A 110 13.98 6.47 -10.59
N GLY A 111 13.08 5.48 -10.59
CA GLY A 111 12.89 4.55 -11.71
C GLY A 111 12.53 5.25 -13.03
N LEU A 112 11.67 6.26 -12.98
CA LEU A 112 11.31 7.07 -14.16
C LEU A 112 12.51 7.84 -14.72
N THR A 113 13.43 8.30 -13.86
CA THR A 113 14.64 8.99 -14.34
C THR A 113 15.59 8.07 -15.08
N LYS A 114 15.64 6.78 -14.71
CA LYS A 114 16.46 5.78 -15.42
C LYS A 114 15.96 5.52 -16.84
N ILE A 115 14.64 5.59 -17.04
CA ILE A 115 13.98 5.44 -18.34
C ILE A 115 13.97 6.78 -19.12
N LYS A 116 14.64 7.82 -18.61
CA LYS A 116 14.68 9.18 -19.19
C LYS A 116 13.31 9.85 -19.35
N GLN A 117 12.30 9.40 -18.59
CA GLN A 117 10.94 9.94 -18.59
C GLN A 117 10.76 11.10 -17.58
N ALA A 118 11.73 11.29 -16.67
CA ALA A 118 11.74 12.35 -15.66
C ALA A 118 13.06 13.15 -15.70
N PRO A 119 13.07 14.43 -15.26
CA PRO A 119 14.25 15.28 -15.32
C PRO A 119 15.42 14.72 -14.52
N LYS A 120 16.63 14.81 -15.08
CA LYS A 120 17.88 14.21 -14.57
C LYS A 120 18.29 14.65 -13.16
N ILE A 121 17.67 15.72 -12.65
CA ILE A 121 17.91 16.24 -11.30
C ILE A 121 17.59 15.18 -10.24
N PHE A 122 16.57 14.35 -10.48
CA PHE A 122 16.13 13.29 -9.57
C PHE A 122 16.97 11.99 -9.65
N THR A 123 17.96 11.92 -10.56
CA THR A 123 18.85 10.76 -10.69
C THR A 123 19.96 10.75 -9.65
N ARG A 124 20.21 11.88 -8.95
CA ARG A 124 21.27 11.97 -7.94
C ARG A 124 20.90 11.21 -6.67
N THR A 125 21.69 10.19 -6.35
CA THR A 125 21.59 9.38 -5.14
C THR A 125 22.69 9.73 -4.14
N ASN A 126 22.43 9.56 -2.85
CA ASN A 126 23.46 9.62 -1.81
C ASN A 126 24.39 8.40 -1.87
N SER A 127 25.47 8.41 -1.09
CA SER A 127 26.40 7.27 -0.89
C SER A 127 25.72 5.97 -0.46
N LYS A 128 24.55 6.06 0.21
CA LYS A 128 23.70 4.94 0.61
C LYS A 128 22.70 4.48 -0.45
N GLY A 129 22.77 5.00 -1.68
CA GLY A 129 21.88 4.66 -2.80
C GLY A 129 20.47 5.25 -2.72
N THR A 130 20.19 6.10 -1.73
CA THR A 130 18.87 6.73 -1.54
C THR A 130 18.75 8.00 -2.39
N PRO A 131 17.68 8.17 -3.20
CA PRO A 131 17.45 9.37 -4.01
C PRO A 131 16.93 10.53 -3.13
N ILE A 132 17.85 11.36 -2.60
CA ILE A 132 17.53 12.45 -1.66
C ILE A 132 16.64 13.52 -2.31
N TYR A 133 16.90 13.91 -3.56
CA TYR A 133 16.13 14.97 -4.22
C TYR A 133 14.67 14.55 -4.47
N SER A 134 14.45 13.27 -4.83
CA SER A 134 13.10 12.72 -4.98
C SER A 134 12.38 12.68 -3.63
N LEU A 135 13.08 12.27 -2.57
CA LEU A 135 12.54 12.24 -1.21
C LEU A 135 12.20 13.65 -0.70
N ALA A 136 13.06 14.63 -0.96
CA ALA A 136 12.82 16.02 -0.59
C ALA A 136 11.56 16.58 -1.27
N VAL A 137 11.31 16.24 -2.54
CA VAL A 137 10.08 16.64 -3.23
C VAL A 137 8.85 15.95 -2.64
N SER A 138 8.91 14.64 -2.36
CA SER A 138 7.81 13.93 -1.70
C SER A 138 7.52 14.50 -0.30
N ALA A 139 8.55 14.83 0.47
CA ALA A 139 8.41 15.45 1.78
C ALA A 139 7.88 16.89 1.70
N ALA A 140 8.30 17.67 0.70
CA ALA A 140 7.79 19.02 0.48
C ALA A 140 6.30 19.00 0.10
N LEU A 141 5.87 18.04 -0.72
CA LEU A 141 4.46 17.85 -1.04
C LEU A 141 3.66 17.45 0.20
N ALA A 142 4.16 16.55 1.03
CA ALA A 142 3.53 16.20 2.30
C ALA A 142 3.42 17.42 3.25
N GLY A 143 4.46 18.25 3.31
CA GLY A 143 4.46 19.51 4.06
C GLY A 143 3.46 20.54 3.51
N LEU A 144 3.29 20.60 2.18
CA LEU A 144 2.28 21.44 1.53
C LEU A 144 0.86 21.02 1.92
N PHE A 145 0.61 19.70 1.98
CA PHE A 145 -0.68 19.17 2.46
C PHE A 145 -0.95 19.50 3.92
N TYR A 146 0.09 19.58 4.76
CA TYR A 146 -0.06 19.98 6.16
C TYR A 146 -0.58 21.42 6.33
N LEU A 147 -0.39 22.30 5.34
CA LEU A 147 -0.91 23.68 5.42
C LEU A 147 -2.45 23.76 5.39
N VAL A 148 -3.15 22.69 5.00
CA VAL A 148 -4.61 22.60 4.98
C VAL A 148 -5.19 22.31 6.38
N VAL A 149 -4.35 22.17 7.41
CA VAL A 149 -4.77 21.77 8.77
C VAL A 149 -5.59 22.81 9.55
N SER A 150 -5.92 23.97 8.95
CA SER A 150 -6.72 25.02 9.60
C SER A 150 -8.17 24.62 9.89
N GLU A 151 -8.66 23.57 9.24
CA GLU A 151 -10.02 23.04 9.40
C GLU A 151 -10.09 21.94 10.46
N SER A 152 -11.30 21.55 10.87
CA SER A 152 -11.47 20.46 11.85
C SER A 152 -10.82 19.15 11.35
N SER A 153 -10.15 18.43 12.26
CA SER A 153 -9.41 17.19 11.95
C SER A 153 -10.25 16.15 11.20
N ASN A 154 -11.54 16.08 11.52
CA ASN A 154 -12.48 15.16 10.91
C ASN A 154 -12.75 15.49 9.43
N THR A 155 -12.90 16.78 9.11
CA THR A 155 -13.15 17.25 7.75
C THR A 155 -11.95 16.94 6.85
N ILE A 156 -10.73 17.21 7.33
CA ILE A 156 -9.50 16.98 6.58
C ILE A 156 -9.30 15.47 6.34
N PHE A 157 -9.55 14.64 7.36
CA PHE A 157 -9.48 13.19 7.21
C PHE A 157 -10.49 12.68 6.17
N ALA A 158 -11.72 13.19 6.17
CA ALA A 158 -12.73 12.81 5.19
C ALA A 158 -12.30 13.19 3.75
N TRP A 159 -11.75 14.38 3.55
CA TRP A 159 -11.20 14.79 2.25
C TRP A 159 -10.06 13.88 1.80
N PHE A 160 -9.11 13.58 2.69
CA PHE A 160 -7.98 12.71 2.39
C PHE A 160 -8.43 11.28 2.04
N SER A 161 -9.36 10.72 2.80
CA SER A 161 -9.92 9.39 2.55
C SER A 161 -10.60 9.31 1.17
N ASN A 162 -11.38 10.33 0.80
CA ASN A 162 -12.01 10.42 -0.51
C ASN A 162 -11.00 10.56 -1.64
N MET A 163 -9.98 11.42 -1.49
CA MET A 163 -8.92 11.59 -2.48
C MET A 163 -8.09 10.32 -2.68
N SER A 164 -7.78 9.61 -1.59
CA SER A 164 -7.06 8.33 -1.63
C SER A 164 -7.87 7.27 -2.38
N SER A 165 -9.18 7.18 -2.10
CA SER A 165 -10.09 6.25 -2.77
C SER A 165 -10.14 6.49 -4.29
N VAL A 166 -10.25 7.75 -4.71
CA VAL A 166 -10.25 8.13 -6.13
C VAL A 166 -8.90 7.81 -6.79
N THR A 167 -7.79 8.09 -6.11
CA THR A 167 -6.44 7.78 -6.62
C THR A 167 -6.21 6.28 -6.77
N GLY A 168 -6.70 5.49 -5.81
CA GLY A 168 -6.70 4.03 -5.88
C GLY A 168 -7.47 3.54 -7.11
N MET A 169 -8.66 4.08 -7.35
CA MET A 169 -9.46 3.75 -8.53
C MET A 169 -8.71 4.05 -9.83
N PHE A 170 -8.10 5.22 -9.94
CA PHE A 170 -7.27 5.56 -11.10
C PHE A 170 -6.08 4.61 -11.27
N THR A 171 -5.45 4.18 -10.18
CA THR A 171 -4.33 3.23 -10.22
C THR A 171 -4.78 1.89 -10.80
N TRP A 172 -5.90 1.34 -10.33
CA TRP A 172 -6.47 0.11 -10.85
C TRP A 172 -6.87 0.23 -12.31
N LEU A 173 -7.52 1.33 -12.70
CA LEU A 173 -7.84 1.61 -14.09
C LEU A 173 -6.59 1.64 -14.97
N ARG A 174 -5.50 2.26 -14.49
CA ARG A 174 -4.22 2.29 -15.21
C ARG A 174 -3.63 0.89 -15.38
N ILE A 175 -3.65 0.06 -14.35
CA ILE A 175 -3.19 -1.33 -14.41
C ILE A 175 -3.99 -2.11 -15.46
N CYS A 176 -5.33 -2.06 -15.41
CA CYS A 176 -6.20 -2.72 -16.37
C CYS A 176 -5.94 -2.26 -17.80
N MET A 177 -5.82 -0.94 -18.02
CA MET A 177 -5.52 -0.37 -19.35
C MET A 177 -4.16 -0.84 -19.87
N THR A 178 -3.11 -0.83 -19.04
CA THR A 178 -1.78 -1.33 -19.44
C THR A 178 -1.81 -2.82 -19.74
N GLY A 179 -2.57 -3.61 -18.99
CA GLY A 179 -2.73 -5.05 -19.24
C GLY A 179 -3.42 -5.34 -20.58
N ILE A 180 -4.46 -4.57 -20.94
CA ILE A 180 -5.12 -4.69 -22.24
C ILE A 180 -4.17 -4.31 -23.37
N ARG A 181 -3.45 -3.19 -23.24
CA ARG A 181 -2.47 -2.73 -24.24
C ARG A 181 -1.30 -3.70 -24.41
N PHE A 182 -0.85 -4.31 -23.32
CA PHE A 182 0.19 -5.34 -23.35
C PHE A 182 -0.26 -6.57 -24.16
N ARG A 183 -1.50 -7.06 -23.92
CA ARG A 183 -2.08 -8.16 -24.72
C ARG A 183 -2.26 -7.80 -26.19
N GLN A 184 -2.66 -6.57 -26.49
CA GLN A 184 -2.75 -6.08 -27.88
C GLN A 184 -1.36 -6.02 -28.54
N GLY A 185 -0.32 -5.60 -27.82
CA GLY A 185 1.06 -5.57 -28.29
C GLY A 185 1.62 -6.96 -28.61
N LEU A 186 1.35 -7.95 -27.74
CA LEU A 186 1.73 -9.35 -27.99
C LEU A 186 1.06 -9.92 -29.25
N LYS A 187 -0.23 -9.65 -29.43
CA LYS A 187 -0.98 -10.07 -30.63
C LYS A 187 -0.40 -9.44 -31.91
N ALA A 188 0.00 -8.16 -31.86
CA ALA A 188 0.62 -7.48 -33.00
C ALA A 188 2.02 -8.03 -33.34
N GLN A 189 2.76 -8.51 -32.34
CA GLN A 189 4.10 -9.10 -32.50
C GLN A 189 4.07 -10.61 -32.78
N GLY A 190 2.89 -11.24 -32.80
CA GLY A 190 2.73 -12.67 -33.05
C GLY A 190 3.27 -13.58 -31.94
N ILE A 191 3.52 -13.04 -30.73
CA ILE A 191 4.05 -13.80 -29.60
C ILE A 191 2.87 -14.45 -28.87
N SER A 192 2.84 -15.79 -28.80
CA SER A 192 1.82 -16.51 -28.03
C SER A 192 2.02 -16.30 -26.53
N SER A 193 0.92 -16.22 -25.78
CA SER A 193 0.94 -16.01 -24.32
C SER A 193 1.73 -17.08 -23.55
N GLU A 194 1.98 -18.25 -24.16
CA GLU A 194 2.75 -19.35 -23.57
C GLU A 194 4.27 -19.10 -23.51
N HIS A 195 4.80 -18.19 -24.32
CA HIS A 195 6.23 -17.84 -24.30
C HIS A 195 6.60 -16.91 -23.14
N LEU A 196 5.63 -16.39 -22.39
CA LEU A 196 5.90 -15.45 -21.31
C LEU A 196 6.34 -16.19 -20.04
N PRO A 197 7.35 -15.67 -19.31
CA PRO A 197 7.87 -16.28 -18.09
C PRO A 197 6.91 -16.24 -16.89
N TRP A 198 5.66 -15.82 -17.05
CA TRP A 198 4.63 -15.87 -16.02
C TRP A 198 3.38 -16.49 -16.63
#